data_AF-A0A9P3EZF7-F1
#
_entry.id   AF-A0A9P3EZF7-F1
#
_cell.length_a   1.000
_cell.length_b   1.000
_cell.length_c   1.000
_cell.angle_alpha   90.00
_cell.angle_beta   90.00
_cell.angle_gamma   90.00
#
_symmetry.space_group_name_H-M   'P 1'
#
loop_
_entity.id
_entity.type
_entity.pdbx_description
1 polymer ?
#
loop_
_entity_poly.entity_id
_entity_poly.type
_entity_poly.pdbx_seq_one_letter_code
_entity_poly.pdbx_strand_id
1 'polypeptide(L)'
;MTHLIVEDDDLGLNVLHEAPAGSSGCWETESTDESPSLIPVDIVAIHGVGAHPLHTWSYWDPVKKSVLNWLWDEHMLHSDLPQARIMIFGYRSEWKGRRPSDVSSTEIAKRFLQALARARKVPVT
;
A
#
# COMPACT_ATOMS: atom_id res chain seq x y z
N MET A 1 14.00 -17.43 -15.73
CA MET A 1 13.74 -16.37 -14.74
C MET A 1 13.09 -15.23 -15.50
N THR A 2 11.76 -15.15 -15.47
CA THR A 2 11.01 -14.06 -16.11
C THR A 2 11.33 -12.80 -15.32
N HIS A 3 11.95 -11.80 -15.96
CA HIS A 3 12.07 -10.50 -15.34
C HIS A 3 10.66 -9.93 -15.20
N LEU A 4 10.18 -9.77 -13.97
CA LEU A 4 8.94 -9.05 -13.68
C LEU A 4 9.24 -7.57 -13.97
N ILE A 5 8.69 -7.07 -15.07
CA ILE A 5 8.84 -5.67 -15.50
C ILE A 5 7.74 -4.89 -14.78
N VAL A 6 8.10 -3.77 -14.14
CA VAL A 6 7.10 -2.85 -13.58
C VAL A 6 6.42 -2.15 -14.75
N GLU A 7 5.12 -2.38 -14.92
CA GLU A 7 4.32 -1.71 -15.93
C GLU A 7 3.80 -0.37 -15.38
N ASP A 8 3.26 0.49 -16.25
CA ASP A 8 2.80 1.81 -15.82
C ASP A 8 1.60 1.72 -14.86
N ASP A 9 0.79 0.66 -14.96
CA ASP A 9 -0.34 0.37 -14.09
C ASP A 9 0.09 -0.10 -12.68
N ASP A 10 1.33 -0.56 -12.52
CA ASP A 10 1.91 -0.93 -11.24
C ASP A 10 2.38 0.30 -10.43
N LEU A 11 2.41 1.48 -11.05
CA LEU A 11 2.90 2.71 -10.47
C LEU A 11 1.80 3.54 -9.80
N GLY A 12 2.20 4.43 -8.91
CA GLY A 12 1.26 5.26 -8.16
C GLY A 12 0.64 4.49 -6.99
N LEU A 13 -0.43 5.05 -6.44
CA LEU A 13 -1.09 4.51 -5.26
C LEU A 13 -2.28 3.63 -5.67
N ASN A 14 -2.18 2.34 -5.38
CA ASN A 14 -3.22 1.36 -5.61
C ASN A 14 -3.84 0.93 -4.28
N VAL A 15 -5.18 0.95 -4.19
CA VAL A 15 -5.91 0.43 -3.01
C VAL A 15 -6.13 -1.06 -3.20
N LEU A 16 -5.60 -1.87 -2.30
CA LEU A 16 -5.72 -3.32 -2.33
C LEU A 16 -6.91 -3.81 -1.49
N HIS A 17 -7.16 -3.14 -0.37
CA HIS A 17 -8.27 -3.43 0.53
C HIS A 17 -8.82 -2.12 1.09
N GLU A 18 -10.13 -1.90 1.01
CA GLU A 18 -10.81 -0.74 1.59
C GLU A 18 -11.15 -0.98 3.06
N ALA A 19 -11.10 0.06 3.89
CA ALA A 19 -11.59 -0.08 5.25
C ALA A 19 -13.11 -0.34 5.25
N PRO A 20 -13.64 -1.15 6.18
CA PRO A 20 -15.07 -1.41 6.28
C PRO A 20 -15.88 -0.10 6.37
N ALA A 21 -17.03 -0.06 5.68
CA ALA A 21 -17.93 1.09 5.72
C ALA A 21 -18.38 1.36 7.17
N GLY A 22 -18.17 2.59 7.66
CA GLY A 22 -18.43 2.98 9.05
C GLY A 22 -17.17 3.14 9.90
N SER A 23 -16.00 2.74 9.39
CA SER A 23 -14.72 3.04 10.03
C SER A 23 -14.40 4.54 9.99
N SER A 24 -14.83 5.29 8.98
CA SER A 24 -14.53 6.73 8.78
C SER A 24 -15.07 7.67 9.88
N GLY A 25 -14.58 7.52 11.10
CA GLY A 25 -14.74 8.46 12.20
C GLY A 25 -13.78 9.62 11.98
N CYS A 26 -14.31 10.84 12.09
CA CYS A 26 -13.49 12.03 12.23
C CYS A 26 -12.56 11.86 13.43
N TRP A 27 -11.30 12.31 13.32
CA TRP A 27 -10.26 12.20 14.34
C TRP A 27 -10.56 12.93 15.67
N GLU A 28 -11.76 13.47 15.80
CA GLU A 28 -12.24 14.20 16.95
C GLU A 28 -13.59 13.63 17.36
N THR A 29 -13.56 12.74 18.34
CA THR A 29 -14.67 12.63 19.28
C THR A 29 -14.10 12.02 20.55
N GLU A 30 -14.01 12.82 21.60
CA GLU A 30 -13.92 12.32 22.97
C GLU A 30 -15.19 11.50 23.21
N SER A 31 -15.13 10.20 22.92
CA SER A 31 -16.22 9.27 23.18
C SER A 31 -16.24 8.97 24.67
N THR A 32 -17.24 9.50 25.38
CA THR A 32 -17.57 9.17 26.78
C THR A 32 -18.26 7.81 26.91
N ASP A 33 -18.00 6.88 25.99
CA ASP A 33 -18.61 5.55 25.98
C ASP A 33 -17.49 4.51 25.96
N GLU A 34 -17.52 3.56 26.91
CA GLU A 34 -16.52 2.50 27.16
C GLU A 34 -16.50 1.43 26.04
N SER A 35 -16.65 1.84 24.78
CA SER A 35 -16.45 0.99 23.61
C SER A 35 -15.25 1.53 22.84
N PRO A 36 -14.24 0.70 22.49
CA PRO A 36 -13.05 1.18 21.81
C PRO A 36 -13.45 1.75 20.46
N SER A 37 -13.43 3.07 20.34
CA SER A 37 -13.56 3.79 19.07
C SER A 37 -12.41 3.35 18.17
N LEU A 38 -12.68 2.45 17.23
CA LEU A 38 -11.68 1.95 16.29
C LEU A 38 -11.27 3.06 15.33
N ILE A 39 -10.08 3.62 15.56
CA ILE A 39 -9.49 4.63 14.66
C ILE A 39 -9.10 3.93 13.35
N PRO A 40 -9.59 4.39 12.18
CA PRO A 40 -9.16 3.87 10.89
C PRO A 40 -7.68 4.08 10.68
N VAL A 41 -6.99 3.00 10.28
CA VAL A 41 -5.58 3.06 9.93
C VAL A 41 -5.44 2.78 8.43
N ASP A 42 -4.74 3.70 7.75
CA ASP A 42 -4.25 3.47 6.41
C ASP A 42 -2.85 2.85 6.49
N ILE A 43 -2.66 1.70 5.87
CA ILE A 43 -1.35 1.08 5.68
C ILE A 43 -0.95 1.28 4.22
N VAL A 44 0.18 1.97 3.99
CA VAL A 44 0.76 2.10 2.64
C VAL A 44 2.08 1.36 2.57
N ALA A 45 2.13 0.32 1.76
CA ALA A 45 3.35 -0.41 1.46
C ALA A 45 4.13 0.28 0.32
N ILE A 46 5.45 0.45 0.50
CA ILE A 46 6.34 1.04 -0.50
C ILE A 46 7.51 0.08 -0.72
N HIS A 47 7.74 -0.33 -1.97
CA HIS A 47 8.78 -1.29 -2.28
C HIS A 47 10.19 -0.67 -2.32
N GLY A 48 11.22 -1.53 -2.25
CA GLY A 48 12.62 -1.12 -2.35
C GLY A 48 13.10 -0.91 -3.79
N VAL A 49 14.33 -0.39 -3.89
CA VAL A 49 15.06 -0.22 -5.17
C VAL A 49 15.24 -1.56 -5.86
N GLY A 50 14.93 -1.64 -7.16
CA GLY A 50 15.04 -2.85 -7.97
C GLY A 50 13.99 -3.92 -7.70
N ALA A 51 13.01 -3.64 -6.84
CA ALA A 51 11.93 -4.55 -6.51
C ALA A 51 10.62 -4.14 -7.18
N HIS A 52 9.74 -5.11 -7.46
CA HIS A 52 8.43 -4.88 -8.05
C HIS A 52 7.39 -4.61 -6.95
N PRO A 53 6.54 -3.57 -7.04
CA PRO A 53 5.57 -3.24 -5.99
C PRO A 53 4.71 -4.44 -5.59
N LEU A 54 3.99 -5.05 -6.54
CA LEU A 54 3.03 -6.12 -6.24
C LEU A 54 3.67 -7.46 -5.80
N HIS A 55 4.94 -7.72 -6.11
CA HIS A 55 5.60 -9.00 -5.83
C HIS A 55 6.57 -8.95 -4.65
N THR A 56 6.97 -7.76 -4.20
CA THR A 56 7.89 -7.57 -3.06
C THR A 56 7.36 -8.23 -1.78
N TRP A 57 6.04 -8.29 -1.64
CA TRP A 57 5.33 -8.76 -0.45
C TRP A 57 4.87 -10.21 -0.56
N SER A 58 5.41 -10.94 -1.53
CA SER A 58 5.09 -12.35 -1.76
C SER A 58 6.07 -13.29 -1.07
N TYR A 59 5.54 -14.34 -0.47
CA TYR A 59 6.27 -15.46 0.12
C TYR A 59 5.82 -16.78 -0.51
N TRP A 60 6.76 -17.70 -0.74
CA TRP A 60 6.44 -19.07 -1.15
C TRP A 60 6.13 -19.93 0.08
N ASP A 61 4.89 -20.36 0.23
CA ASP A 61 4.47 -21.29 1.27
C ASP A 61 4.83 -22.73 0.85
N PRO A 62 5.82 -23.38 1.50
CA PRO A 62 6.25 -24.72 1.14
C PRO A 62 5.22 -25.79 1.52
N VAL A 63 4.33 -25.51 2.48
CA VAL A 63 3.29 -26.44 2.93
C VAL A 63 2.14 -26.45 1.94
N LYS A 64 1.64 -25.26 1.57
CA LYS A 64 0.55 -25.12 0.58
C LYS A 64 1.04 -25.23 -0.86
N LYS A 65 2.36 -25.16 -1.09
CA LYS A 65 2.99 -25.13 -2.42
C LYS A 65 2.41 -24.01 -3.30
N SER A 66 2.22 -22.84 -2.71
CA SER A 66 1.65 -21.67 -3.39
C SER A 66 2.39 -20.39 -2.99
N VAL A 67 2.23 -19.35 -3.79
CA VAL A 67 2.69 -18.01 -3.44
C VAL A 67 1.58 -17.30 -2.69
N LEU A 68 1.89 -16.77 -1.51
CA LEU A 68 0.99 -15.94 -0.71
C LEU A 68 1.52 -14.51 -0.71
N ASN A 69 0.65 -13.52 -0.87
CA ASN A 69 1.02 -12.11 -0.74
C ASN A 69 0.51 -11.58 0.60
N TRP A 70 1.40 -11.01 1.40
CA TRP A 70 1.06 -10.57 2.74
C TRP A 70 0.03 -9.43 2.78
N LEU A 71 -0.06 -8.62 1.73
CA LEU A 71 -0.90 -7.42 1.72
C LEU A 71 -2.37 -7.68 1.31
N TRP A 72 -2.64 -8.70 0.48
CA TRP A 72 -3.99 -8.95 -0.03
C TRP A 72 -4.53 -10.35 0.25
N ASP A 73 -3.71 -11.27 0.78
CA ASP A 73 -4.23 -12.57 1.20
C ASP A 73 -5.12 -12.39 2.44
N GLU A 74 -6.32 -12.98 2.40
CA GLU A 74 -7.36 -12.84 3.43
C GLU A 74 -6.88 -13.32 4.81
N HIS A 75 -5.91 -14.25 4.86
CA HIS A 75 -5.39 -14.83 6.09
C HIS A 75 -4.05 -14.23 6.54
N MET A 76 -3.62 -13.11 5.95
CA MET A 76 -2.40 -12.41 6.30
C MET A 76 -2.72 -11.06 6.97
N LEU A 77 -2.14 -9.95 6.50
CA LEU A 77 -2.26 -8.64 7.12
C LEU A 77 -3.71 -8.19 7.33
N HIS A 78 -4.60 -8.57 6.40
CA HIS A 78 -6.03 -8.27 6.51
C HIS A 78 -6.69 -8.95 7.72
N SER A 79 -6.26 -10.16 8.09
CA SER A 79 -6.79 -10.87 9.26
C SER A 79 -6.35 -10.24 10.58
N ASP A 80 -5.13 -9.71 10.65
CA ASP A 80 -4.60 -9.06 11.86
C ASP A 80 -5.18 -7.65 12.04
N LEU A 81 -5.51 -6.98 10.93
CA LEU A 81 -6.00 -5.59 10.90
C LEU A 81 -7.21 -5.45 9.96
N PRO A 82 -8.37 -6.03 10.31
CA PRO A 82 -9.54 -6.07 9.43
C PRO A 82 -10.14 -4.68 9.16
N GLN A 83 -9.92 -3.73 10.07
CA GLN A 83 -10.34 -2.34 9.94
C GLN A 83 -9.39 -1.47 9.10
N ALA A 84 -8.23 -2.00 8.69
CA ALA A 84 -7.24 -1.22 7.96
C ALA A 84 -7.57 -1.13 6.47
N ARG A 85 -7.35 0.06 5.90
CA ARG A 85 -7.25 0.24 4.45
C ARG A 85 -5.81 -0.06 4.04
N ILE A 86 -5.62 -1.02 3.14
CA ILE A 86 -4.30 -1.44 2.68
C ILE A 86 -4.08 -0.92 1.27
N MET A 87 -2.99 -0.20 1.08
CA MET A 87 -2.59 0.39 -0.19
C MET A 87 -1.14 0.05 -0.51
N ILE A 88 -0.79 0.14 -1.79
CA ILE A 88 0.58 0.03 -2.26
C ILE A 88 0.93 1.25 -3.10
N PHE A 89 2.11 1.82 -2.86
CA PHE A 89 2.66 2.88 -3.70
C PHE A 89 3.85 2.35 -4.51
N GLY A 90 3.64 2.24 -5.83
CA GLY A 90 4.67 1.88 -6.79
C GLY A 90 5.41 3.10 -7.34
N TYR A 91 6.73 3.03 -7.40
CA TYR A 91 7.55 3.98 -8.15
C TYR A 91 8.53 3.22 -9.03
N ARG A 92 9.00 3.86 -10.11
CA ARG A 92 10.04 3.26 -10.95
C ARG A 92 11.31 3.10 -10.13
N SER A 93 11.63 1.86 -9.80
CA SER A 93 12.74 1.49 -8.93
C SER A 93 13.87 0.80 -9.70
N GLU A 94 13.73 0.68 -11.02
CA GLU A 94 14.73 0.08 -11.88
C GLU A 94 16.03 0.89 -11.82
N TRP A 95 17.04 0.29 -11.19
CA TRP A 95 18.39 0.84 -11.10
C TRP A 95 19.30 0.34 -12.24
N LYS A 96 18.88 -0.69 -12.97
CA LYS A 96 19.56 -1.31 -14.11
C LYS A 96 18.55 -1.61 -15.21
N GLY A 97 18.92 -1.37 -16.47
CA GLY A 97 18.10 -1.72 -17.64
C GLY A 97 17.95 -0.57 -18.65
N ARG A 98 16.96 -0.68 -19.55
CA ARG A 98 16.72 0.28 -20.65
C ARG A 98 16.25 1.66 -20.20
N ARG A 99 15.70 1.79 -18.98
CA ARG A 99 15.20 3.04 -18.41
C ARG A 99 15.59 3.12 -16.93
N PRO A 100 16.86 3.42 -16.61
CA PRO A 100 17.25 3.74 -15.25
C PRO A 100 16.34 4.86 -14.72
N SER A 101 15.89 4.71 -13.49
CA SER A 101 15.05 5.71 -12.84
C SER A 101 15.92 6.87 -12.35
N ASP A 102 16.01 7.95 -13.14
CA ASP A 102 16.66 9.21 -12.74
C ASP A 102 15.76 10.08 -11.81
N VAL A 103 14.73 9.47 -11.23
CA VAL A 103 13.73 10.17 -10.42
C VAL A 103 14.28 10.34 -9.00
N SER A 104 14.48 11.59 -8.59
CA SER A 104 14.90 11.90 -7.22
C SER A 104 13.91 11.38 -6.18
N SER A 105 14.41 11.02 -4.99
CA SER A 105 13.57 10.67 -3.84
C SER A 105 12.56 11.77 -3.48
N THR A 106 12.93 13.05 -3.66
CA THR A 106 12.04 14.20 -3.47
C THR A 106 10.84 14.16 -4.42
N GLU A 107 11.07 13.85 -5.69
CA GLU A 107 10.00 13.75 -6.69
C GLU A 107 9.09 12.54 -6.40
N ILE A 108 9.67 11.40 -6.01
CA ILE A 108 8.91 10.21 -5.57
C ILE A 108 8.04 10.55 -4.35
N ALA A 109 8.60 11.21 -3.34
CA ALA A 109 7.88 11.63 -2.14
C ALA A 109 6.74 12.61 -2.45
N LYS A 110 6.96 13.58 -3.34
CA LYS A 110 5.91 14.51 -3.79
C LYS A 110 4.76 13.77 -4.46
N ARG A 111 5.05 12.85 -5.38
CA ARG A 111 4.03 12.03 -6.06
C ARG A 111 3.26 11.16 -5.08
N PHE A 112 3.97 10.55 -4.12
CA PHE A 112 3.35 9.78 -3.05
C PHE A 112 2.37 10.62 -2.23
N LEU A 113 2.81 11.77 -1.71
CA LEU A 113 1.97 12.66 -0.90
C LEU A 113 0.74 13.15 -1.67
N GLN A 114 0.91 13.52 -2.94
CA GLN A 114 -0.20 13.94 -3.81
C GLN A 114 -1.20 12.81 -4.05
N ALA A 115 -0.72 11.58 -4.29
CA ALA A 115 -1.60 10.42 -4.47
C ALA A 115 -2.34 10.06 -3.18
N LEU A 116 -1.66 10.11 -2.04
CA LEU A 116 -2.24 9.82 -0.74
C LEU A 116 -3.30 10.85 -0.34
N ALA A 117 -3.05 12.14 -0.57
CA ALA A 117 -4.02 13.19 -0.30
C ALA A 117 -5.32 12.99 -1.11
N ARG A 118 -5.19 12.64 -2.40
CA ARG A 118 -6.33 12.29 -3.26
C ARG A 118 -7.11 11.08 -2.73
N ALA A 119 -6.42 10.01 -2.35
CA ALA A 119 -7.05 8.80 -1.81
C ALA A 119 -7.75 9.01 -0.46
N ARG A 120 -7.24 9.94 0.35
CA ARG A 120 -7.87 10.36 1.62
C ARG A 120 -8.98 11.40 1.43
N LYS A 121 -9.19 11.91 0.21
CA LYS A 121 -10.10 13.03 -0.09
C LYS A 121 -9.78 14.28 0.73
N VAL A 122 -8.51 14.47 1.10
CA VAL A 122 -8.03 15.65 1.85
C VAL A 122 -7.61 16.72 0.84
N PRO A 123 -8.03 17.99 1.00
CA PRO A 123 -7.54 19.09 0.17
C PRO A 123 -6.02 19.23 0.34
N VAL A 124 -5.28 19.22 -0.77
CA VAL A 124 -3.86 19.60 -0.76
C VAL A 124 -3.82 21.12 -0.59
N THR A 125 -3.30 21.59 0.54
CA THR A 125 -3.10 23.02 0.85
C THR A 125 -1.70 23.47 0.53
#